data_AF-A0A6A4HM01-F1
#
_entry.id   AF-A0A6A4HM01-F1
#
_cell.length_a   1.000
_cell.length_b   1.000
_cell.length_c   1.000
_cell.angle_alpha   90.00
_cell.angle_beta   90.00
_cell.angle_gamma   90.00
#
_symmetry.space_group_name_H-M   'P 1'
#
loop_
_entity.id
_entity.type
_entity.pdbx_description
1 polymer ?
#
loop_
_entity_poly.entity_id
_entity_poly.type
_entity_poly.pdbx_seq_one_letter_code
_entity_poly.pdbx_strand_id
1 'polypeptide(L)'
;MKPLFPVIFRRRVAFIINNYIDILSDQKANDEAYAFWRDEVPARVHDLTMQEKLAPNVPPHSLRVKRPNLEQRYYEVFNQVNVSLVDLTKCEISRFTPSGIQTTDGIEREFDIIVLATGFHTFTDPYTELIGEAADGTNILEKWAKSNQTVRGFPNFFYIYGPQSPGACNGPTCSEVQGEWIINCASYTIDHGFTLVETTREAEVEYRRLILELSKSLYTKGGSELEGSRGI
;
A
#
# COMPACT_ATOMS: atom_id res chain seq x y z
N MET A 1 -14.85 2.30 23.87
CA MET A 1 -14.00 2.87 22.79
C MET A 1 -14.63 4.05 22.03
N LYS A 2 -15.95 4.27 22.04
CA LYS A 2 -16.57 5.35 21.23
C LYS A 2 -16.26 6.83 21.61
N PRO A 3 -15.95 7.23 22.85
CA PRO A 3 -16.02 8.66 23.21
C PRO A 3 -14.92 9.55 22.61
N LEU A 4 -13.80 9.00 22.12
CA LEU A 4 -12.71 9.80 21.54
C LEU A 4 -12.76 9.92 20.02
N PHE A 5 -13.52 9.08 19.30
CA PHE A 5 -13.54 9.13 17.84
C PHE A 5 -13.91 10.50 17.27
N PRO A 6 -14.93 11.23 17.79
CA PRO A 6 -15.22 12.58 17.31
C PRO A 6 -14.05 13.57 17.49
N VAL A 7 -13.29 13.43 18.59
CA VAL A 7 -12.13 14.29 18.88
C VAL A 7 -10.98 13.99 17.92
N ILE A 8 -10.71 12.70 17.68
CA ILE A 8 -9.66 12.24 16.77
C ILE A 8 -10.01 12.61 15.32
N PHE A 9 -11.27 12.41 14.91
CA PHE A 9 -11.75 12.64 13.55
C PHE A 9 -11.70 14.10 13.12
N ARG A 10 -11.93 15.05 14.05
CA ARG A 10 -11.74 16.49 13.79
C ARG A 10 -10.33 16.85 13.31
N ARG A 11 -9.34 15.99 13.60
CA ARG A 11 -7.94 16.15 13.17
C ARG A 11 -7.62 15.32 11.91
N ARG A 12 -8.64 14.90 11.13
CA ARG A 12 -8.59 14.22 9.82
C ARG A 12 -7.55 13.09 9.78
N VAL A 13 -6.33 13.40 9.35
CA VAL A 13 -5.18 12.47 9.29
C VAL A 13 -4.98 11.73 10.61
N ALA A 14 -5.24 12.36 11.75
CA ALA A 14 -5.13 11.74 13.07
C ALA A 14 -6.04 10.52 13.26
N PHE A 15 -7.20 10.46 12.60
CA PHE A 15 -8.07 9.29 12.63
C PHE A 15 -7.41 8.05 12.04
N ILE A 16 -6.48 8.25 11.11
CA ILE A 16 -5.72 7.17 10.49
C ILE A 16 -4.50 6.82 11.34
N ILE A 17 -3.65 7.81 11.66
CA ILE A 17 -2.31 7.53 12.22
C ILE A 17 -2.24 7.63 13.75
N ASN A 18 -3.20 8.29 14.40
CA ASN A 18 -3.20 8.54 15.84
C ASN A 18 -4.52 8.10 16.49
N ASN A 19 -4.92 6.88 16.15
CA ASN A 19 -6.09 6.19 16.69
C ASN A 19 -5.70 5.30 17.89
N TYR A 20 -6.64 4.54 18.45
CA TYR A 20 -6.35 3.54 19.47
C TYR A 20 -5.26 2.57 19.02
N ILE A 21 -4.37 2.19 19.95
CA ILE A 21 -3.16 1.41 19.68
C ILE A 21 -3.47 0.01 19.11
N ASP A 22 -4.63 -0.53 19.47
CA ASP A 22 -5.09 -1.88 19.14
C ASP A 22 -5.87 -1.98 17.83
N ILE A 23 -6.13 -0.87 17.13
CA ILE A 23 -6.93 -0.84 15.89
C ILE A 23 -6.36 -1.73 14.76
N LEU A 24 -5.08 -2.09 14.81
CA LEU A 24 -4.46 -3.02 13.85
C LEU A 24 -4.26 -4.43 14.40
N SER A 25 -4.52 -4.68 15.69
CA SER A 25 -4.32 -5.99 16.32
C SER A 25 -5.64 -6.66 16.73
N ASP A 26 -6.70 -5.89 16.94
CA ASP A 26 -8.02 -6.37 17.34
C ASP A 26 -9.09 -6.02 16.29
N GLN A 27 -9.81 -7.04 15.79
CA GLN A 27 -10.80 -6.84 14.74
C GLN A 27 -12.01 -6.04 15.25
N LYS A 28 -12.46 -6.24 16.49
CA LYS A 28 -13.60 -5.49 17.03
C LYS A 28 -13.26 -4.00 17.17
N ALA A 29 -12.04 -3.68 17.62
CA ALA A 29 -11.58 -2.30 17.68
C ALA A 29 -11.54 -1.64 16.29
N ASN A 30 -11.10 -2.40 15.27
CA ASN A 30 -11.11 -1.94 13.88
C ASN A 30 -12.53 -1.72 13.34
N ASP A 31 -13.44 -2.67 13.57
CA ASP A 31 -14.83 -2.62 13.11
C ASP A 31 -15.56 -1.40 13.70
N GLU A 32 -15.31 -1.08 14.98
CA GLU A 32 -15.87 0.12 15.64
C GLU A 32 -15.37 1.42 15.01
N ALA A 33 -14.09 1.48 14.62
CA ALA A 33 -13.55 2.62 13.91
C ALA A 33 -14.10 2.72 12.48
N TYR A 34 -14.29 1.60 11.79
CA TYR A 34 -14.92 1.57 10.47
C TYR A 34 -16.37 2.05 10.53
N ALA A 35 -17.14 1.56 11.50
CA ALA A 35 -18.52 1.98 11.72
C ALA A 35 -18.61 3.50 11.94
N PHE A 36 -17.74 4.06 12.79
CA PHE A 36 -17.67 5.50 12.99
C PHE A 36 -17.35 6.27 11.70
N TRP A 37 -16.35 5.83 10.93
CA TRP A 37 -16.02 6.45 9.65
C TRP A 37 -17.18 6.38 8.66
N ARG A 38 -17.89 5.25 8.61
CA ARG A 38 -19.06 5.02 7.74
C ARG A 38 -20.26 5.88 8.13
N ASP A 39 -20.43 6.21 9.41
CA ASP A 39 -21.52 7.10 9.83
C ASP A 39 -21.24 8.56 9.45
N GLU A 40 -19.97 8.98 9.46
CA GLU A 40 -19.58 10.39 9.26
C GLU A 40 -19.32 10.76 7.79
N VAL A 41 -18.55 9.93 7.06
CA VAL A 41 -17.99 10.30 5.75
C VAL A 41 -19.00 10.24 4.60
N PRO A 42 -19.80 9.16 4.45
CA PRO A 42 -20.80 9.01 3.38
C PRO A 42 -22.03 9.88 3.59
N ALA A 43 -22.29 10.39 4.80
CA ALA A 43 -23.39 11.31 5.09
C ALA A 43 -23.35 12.60 4.24
N ARG A 44 -22.21 12.88 3.59
CA ARG A 44 -22.00 13.97 2.63
C ARG A 44 -22.55 13.68 1.23
N VAL A 45 -22.95 12.44 0.96
CA VAL A 45 -23.56 11.99 -0.30
C VAL A 45 -25.07 11.89 -0.11
N HIS A 46 -25.87 12.44 -1.02
CA HIS A 46 -27.33 12.50 -0.86
C HIS A 46 -28.02 11.17 -1.19
N ASP A 47 -27.51 10.42 -2.18
CA ASP A 47 -28.08 9.14 -2.59
C ASP A 47 -27.60 8.00 -1.68
N LEU A 48 -28.53 7.36 -0.98
CA LEU A 48 -28.26 6.23 -0.09
C LEU A 48 -27.65 5.02 -0.82
N THR A 49 -28.00 4.80 -2.09
CA THR A 49 -27.41 3.73 -2.90
C THR A 49 -25.95 4.02 -3.19
N MET A 50 -25.63 5.29 -3.44
CA MET A 50 -24.25 5.73 -3.65
C MET A 50 -23.43 5.67 -2.35
N GLN A 51 -24.04 6.00 -1.20
CA GLN A 51 -23.41 5.83 0.11
C GLN A 51 -22.98 4.38 0.33
N GLU A 52 -23.86 3.42 0.07
CA GLU A 52 -23.54 1.99 0.27
C GLU A 52 -22.45 1.50 -0.69
N LYS A 53 -22.38 2.03 -1.92
CA LYS A 53 -21.29 1.71 -2.85
C LYS A 53 -19.94 2.28 -2.39
N LEU A 54 -19.93 3.51 -1.85
CA LEU A 54 -18.71 4.20 -1.43
C LEU A 54 -18.22 3.77 -0.03
N ALA A 55 -19.14 3.31 0.82
CA ALA A 55 -18.91 2.92 2.20
C ALA A 55 -19.87 1.80 2.63
N PRO A 56 -19.63 0.56 2.16
CA PRO A 56 -20.52 -0.57 2.40
C PRO A 56 -20.62 -0.92 3.88
N ASN A 57 -21.74 -1.51 4.30
CA ASN A 57 -21.92 -2.01 5.68
C ASN A 57 -20.85 -3.04 6.07
N VAL A 58 -20.47 -3.89 5.12
CA VAL A 58 -19.39 -4.87 5.29
C VAL A 58 -18.11 -4.24 4.75
N PRO A 59 -17.10 -3.98 5.60
CA PRO A 59 -15.86 -3.37 5.15
C PRO A 59 -15.17 -4.27 4.11
N PRO A 60 -14.70 -3.72 2.97
CA PRO A 60 -13.99 -4.52 1.96
C PRO A 60 -12.62 -5.01 2.49
N HIS A 61 -12.07 -4.31 3.48
CA HIS A 61 -10.90 -4.70 4.26
C HIS A 61 -10.90 -3.92 5.57
N SER A 62 -10.14 -4.39 6.56
CA SER A 62 -9.95 -3.66 7.81
C SER A 62 -9.30 -2.28 7.56
N LEU A 63 -9.69 -1.27 8.34
CA LEU A 63 -9.11 0.07 8.26
C LEU A 63 -7.59 0.01 8.48
N ARG A 64 -6.86 0.88 7.76
CA ARG A 64 -5.40 1.06 7.84
C ARG A 64 -4.55 -0.13 7.40
N VAL A 65 -5.16 -1.23 6.96
CA VAL A 65 -4.43 -2.35 6.32
C VAL A 65 -3.82 -1.92 4.97
N LYS A 66 -4.37 -0.89 4.35
CA LYS A 66 -3.77 -0.12 3.24
C LYS A 66 -3.62 1.34 3.63
N ARG A 67 -2.75 2.09 2.94
CA ARG A 67 -2.59 3.54 3.19
C ARG A 67 -3.84 4.28 2.73
N PRO A 68 -4.60 4.93 3.63
CA PRO A 68 -5.81 5.64 3.25
C PRO A 68 -5.50 6.89 2.42
N ASN A 69 -6.36 7.15 1.43
CA ASN A 69 -6.30 8.39 0.67
C ASN A 69 -6.83 9.56 1.51
N LEU A 70 -6.15 10.70 1.41
CA LEU A 70 -6.63 11.96 1.97
C LEU A 70 -7.45 12.67 0.91
N GLU A 71 -8.66 13.09 1.28
CA GLU A 71 -9.56 13.78 0.38
C GLU A 71 -10.08 15.07 0.99
N GLN A 72 -10.58 15.95 0.12
CA GLN A 72 -11.21 17.21 0.52
C GLN A 72 -12.70 17.21 0.20
N ARG A 73 -13.06 16.82 -1.03
CA ARG A 73 -14.43 16.86 -1.55
C ARG A 73 -14.79 15.63 -2.42
N TYR A 74 -14.08 14.52 -2.25
CA TYR A 74 -14.20 13.36 -3.14
C TYR A 74 -15.64 12.79 -3.12
N TYR A 75 -16.26 12.75 -1.95
CA TYR A 75 -17.59 12.18 -1.80
C TYR A 75 -18.69 13.10 -2.34
N GLU A 76 -18.55 14.41 -2.14
CA GLU A 76 -19.49 15.43 -2.60
C GLU A 76 -19.56 15.53 -4.13
N VAL A 77 -18.51 15.09 -4.83
CA VAL A 77 -18.50 15.00 -6.30
C VAL A 77 -19.58 14.04 -6.81
N PHE A 78 -19.92 12.98 -6.06
CA PHE A 78 -20.98 12.05 -6.44
C PHE A 78 -22.41 12.59 -6.27
N ASN A 79 -22.58 13.81 -5.73
CA ASN A 79 -23.88 14.49 -5.72
C ASN A 79 -24.17 15.24 -7.04
N GLN A 80 -23.18 15.31 -7.95
CA GLN A 80 -23.34 16.01 -9.22
C GLN A 80 -24.04 15.10 -10.24
N VAL A 81 -24.94 15.67 -11.03
CA VAL A 81 -25.76 14.92 -12.02
C VAL A 81 -24.93 14.31 -13.16
N ASN A 82 -23.72 14.81 -13.39
CA ASN A 82 -22.81 14.38 -14.44
C ASN A 82 -21.72 13.41 -13.94
N VAL A 83 -21.86 12.90 -12.71
CA VAL A 83 -20.88 11.96 -12.12
C VAL A 83 -21.58 10.64 -11.82
N SER A 84 -20.99 9.55 -12.30
CA SER A 84 -21.50 8.19 -12.07
C SER A 84 -20.41 7.29 -11.54
N LEU A 85 -20.79 6.38 -10.64
CA LEU A 85 -19.92 5.30 -10.14
C LEU A 85 -20.36 3.96 -10.74
N VAL A 86 -19.44 3.30 -11.46
CA VAL A 86 -19.62 1.94 -11.98
C VAL A 86 -18.91 0.96 -11.04
N ASP A 87 -19.67 0.01 -10.51
CA ASP A 87 -19.19 -1.01 -9.57
C ASP A 87 -18.65 -2.23 -10.35
N LEU A 88 -17.35 -2.19 -10.65
CA LEU A 88 -16.68 -3.21 -11.45
C LEU A 88 -16.57 -4.59 -10.75
N THR A 89 -16.92 -4.70 -9.47
CA THR A 89 -17.02 -6.01 -8.79
C THR A 89 -18.20 -6.85 -9.30
N LYS A 90 -19.14 -6.21 -10.01
CA LYS A 90 -20.33 -6.85 -10.59
C LYS A 90 -20.27 -6.94 -12.10
N CYS A 91 -19.51 -6.05 -12.73
CA CYS A 91 -19.32 -6.00 -14.19
C CYS A 91 -17.90 -5.55 -14.52
N GLU A 92 -16.98 -6.51 -14.53
CA GLU A 92 -15.56 -6.28 -14.84
C GLU A 92 -15.37 -5.64 -16.22
N ILE A 93 -14.23 -4.97 -16.41
CA ILE A 93 -13.84 -4.45 -17.72
C ILE A 93 -13.49 -5.63 -18.62
N SER A 94 -14.20 -5.77 -19.74
CA SER A 94 -13.92 -6.81 -20.73
C SER A 94 -12.84 -6.35 -21.72
N ARG A 95 -13.00 -5.16 -22.30
CA ARG A 95 -12.02 -4.57 -23.22
C ARG A 95 -12.22 -3.08 -23.42
N PHE A 96 -11.20 -2.44 -23.96
CA PHE A 96 -11.31 -1.14 -24.59
C PHE A 96 -11.85 -1.29 -26.00
N THR A 97 -12.69 -0.35 -26.42
CA THR A 97 -13.20 -0.21 -27.78
C THR A 97 -12.65 1.09 -28.37
N PRO A 98 -12.78 1.32 -29.70
CA PRO A 98 -12.37 2.59 -30.29
C PRO A 98 -13.08 3.82 -29.68
N SER A 99 -14.28 3.63 -29.13
CA SER A 99 -15.15 4.66 -28.56
C SER A 99 -15.11 4.72 -27.03
N GLY A 100 -14.63 3.69 -26.34
CA GLY A 100 -14.61 3.68 -24.87
C GLY A 100 -14.29 2.32 -24.24
N ILE A 101 -15.12 1.88 -23.30
CA ILE A 101 -14.90 0.67 -22.49
C ILE A 101 -16.16 -0.18 -22.45
N GLN A 102 -16.01 -1.48 -22.76
CA GLN A 102 -17.07 -2.47 -22.58
C GLN A 102 -16.85 -3.29 -21.31
N THR A 103 -17.90 -3.43 -20.50
CA THR A 103 -17.93 -4.31 -19.32
C THR A 103 -18.52 -5.69 -19.65
N THR A 104 -18.30 -6.70 -18.79
CA THR A 104 -18.72 -8.10 -19.01
C THR A 104 -20.23 -8.32 -19.08
N ASP A 105 -21.02 -7.36 -18.60
CA ASP A 105 -22.48 -7.29 -18.78
C ASP A 105 -22.90 -6.87 -20.21
N GLY A 106 -21.94 -6.63 -21.09
CA GLY A 106 -22.15 -6.22 -22.48
C GLY A 106 -22.35 -4.72 -22.68
N ILE A 107 -22.39 -3.93 -21.60
CA ILE A 107 -22.59 -2.48 -21.68
C ILE A 107 -21.31 -1.79 -22.12
N GLU A 108 -21.41 -1.01 -23.19
CA GLU A 108 -20.34 -0.11 -23.65
C GLU A 108 -20.60 1.32 -23.16
N ARG A 109 -19.56 1.96 -22.64
CA ARG A 109 -19.57 3.36 -22.20
C ARG A 109 -18.54 4.13 -23.01
N GLU A 110 -18.97 5.20 -23.67
CA GLU A 110 -18.13 6.03 -24.52
C GLU A 110 -17.37 7.08 -23.69
N PHE A 111 -16.11 7.33 -24.05
CA PHE A 111 -15.26 8.30 -23.36
C PHE A 111 -14.34 9.02 -24.34
N ASP A 112 -14.26 10.35 -24.24
CA ASP A 112 -13.27 11.14 -24.97
C ASP A 112 -11.86 11.00 -24.36
N ILE A 113 -11.80 10.83 -23.03
CA ILE A 113 -10.57 10.74 -22.25
C ILE A 113 -10.72 9.61 -21.22
N ILE A 114 -9.71 8.73 -21.16
CA ILE A 114 -9.64 7.67 -20.16
C ILE A 114 -8.37 7.86 -19.32
N VAL A 115 -8.54 7.87 -18.00
CA VAL A 115 -7.43 7.97 -17.03
C VAL A 115 -7.22 6.62 -16.36
N LEU A 116 -6.04 6.02 -16.57
CA LEU A 116 -5.66 4.74 -15.94
C LEU A 116 -5.07 4.99 -14.55
N ALA A 117 -5.93 4.97 -13.53
CA ALA A 117 -5.56 5.13 -12.12
C ALA A 117 -5.48 3.77 -11.38
N THR A 118 -4.95 2.74 -12.02
CA THR A 118 -4.93 1.34 -11.52
C THR A 118 -3.77 1.03 -10.57
N GLY A 119 -2.95 2.03 -10.22
CA GLY A 119 -1.81 1.87 -9.31
C GLY A 119 -0.52 1.41 -10.00
N PHE A 120 0.39 0.85 -9.21
CA PHE A 120 1.74 0.46 -9.61
C PHE A 120 2.05 -0.96 -9.13
N HIS A 121 3.01 -1.62 -9.79
CA HIS A 121 3.59 -2.85 -9.27
C HIS A 121 4.52 -2.51 -8.11
N THR A 122 4.07 -2.81 -6.90
CA THR A 122 4.85 -2.54 -5.69
C THR A 122 6.14 -3.36 -5.66
N PHE A 123 7.27 -2.66 -5.49
CA PHE A 123 8.61 -3.21 -5.24
C PHE A 123 9.28 -3.99 -6.39
N THR A 124 8.73 -3.95 -7.62
CA THR A 124 9.32 -4.57 -8.83
C THR A 124 9.35 -3.61 -10.03
N ASP A 125 9.40 -2.30 -9.76
CA ASP A 125 9.39 -1.22 -10.77
C ASP A 125 10.72 -1.15 -11.55
N PRO A 126 10.78 -0.50 -12.73
CA PRO A 126 11.82 -0.68 -13.76
C PRO A 126 13.25 -0.32 -13.33
N TYR A 127 13.45 0.29 -12.17
CA TYR A 127 14.78 0.52 -11.59
C TYR A 127 15.51 -0.78 -11.25
N THR A 128 14.81 -1.91 -11.15
CA THR A 128 15.42 -3.22 -10.93
C THR A 128 16.09 -3.83 -12.15
N GLU A 129 15.78 -3.37 -13.38
CA GLU A 129 16.54 -3.75 -14.58
C GLU A 129 17.95 -3.12 -14.59
N LEU A 130 18.14 -2.05 -13.82
CA LEU A 130 19.46 -1.40 -13.62
C LEU A 130 20.29 -2.08 -12.53
N ILE A 131 19.67 -2.93 -11.71
CA ILE A 131 20.35 -3.68 -10.67
C ILE A 131 20.94 -4.91 -11.36
N GLY A 132 22.26 -4.88 -11.57
CA GLY A 132 23.01 -5.93 -12.26
C GLY A 132 22.87 -7.31 -11.62
N GLU A 133 23.56 -8.30 -12.18
CA GLU A 133 23.47 -9.68 -11.71
C GLU A 133 24.28 -9.90 -10.42
N ALA A 134 23.81 -10.81 -9.57
CA ALA A 134 24.63 -11.36 -8.50
C ALA A 134 25.84 -12.12 -9.09
N ALA A 135 26.83 -12.44 -8.25
CA ALA A 135 28.04 -13.15 -8.69
C ALA A 135 27.75 -14.52 -9.34
N ASP A 136 26.60 -15.14 -9.04
CA ASP A 136 26.14 -16.41 -9.63
C ASP A 136 25.26 -16.24 -10.88
N GLY A 137 25.13 -15.01 -11.41
CA GLY A 137 24.29 -14.69 -12.56
C GLY A 137 22.82 -14.48 -12.22
N THR A 138 22.43 -14.56 -10.94
CA THR A 138 21.01 -14.37 -10.55
C THR A 138 20.61 -12.91 -10.67
N ASN A 139 19.55 -12.64 -11.43
CA ASN A 139 18.92 -11.32 -11.47
C ASN A 139 18.14 -11.04 -10.15
N ILE A 140 18.24 -9.82 -9.63
CA ILE A 140 17.58 -9.46 -8.37
C ILE A 140 16.05 -9.61 -8.41
N LEU A 141 15.43 -9.39 -9.57
CA LEU A 141 13.99 -9.59 -9.77
C LEU A 141 13.60 -11.04 -9.66
N GLU A 142 14.36 -11.94 -10.29
CA GLU A 142 14.13 -13.37 -10.14
C GLU A 142 14.27 -13.80 -8.68
N LYS A 143 15.28 -13.25 -8.00
CA LYS A 143 15.47 -13.49 -6.58
C LYS A 143 14.29 -12.98 -5.77
N TRP A 144 13.78 -11.78 -5.99
CA TRP A 144 12.65 -11.23 -5.23
C TRP A 144 11.31 -11.87 -5.59
N ALA A 145 11.14 -12.36 -6.81
CA ALA A 145 9.97 -13.14 -7.20
C ALA A 145 9.93 -14.50 -6.49
N LYS A 146 11.09 -15.13 -6.30
CA LYS A 146 11.23 -16.47 -5.68
C LYS A 146 11.43 -16.40 -4.16
N SER A 147 11.88 -15.28 -3.63
CA SER A 147 12.39 -15.17 -2.25
C SER A 147 12.10 -13.83 -1.59
N ASN A 148 12.70 -13.64 -0.43
CA ASN A 148 12.25 -12.79 0.65
C ASN A 148 12.54 -11.30 0.46
N GLN A 149 12.61 -10.81 -0.78
CA GLN A 149 12.71 -9.36 -1.01
C GLN A 149 14.00 -8.77 -0.36
N THR A 150 15.10 -9.52 -0.37
CA THR A 150 16.40 -9.17 0.26
C THR A 150 17.55 -9.07 -0.74
N VAL A 151 18.67 -8.44 -0.35
CA VAL A 151 19.80 -8.09 -1.23
C VAL A 151 21.06 -8.96 -1.06
N ARG A 152 21.01 -10.08 -0.33
CA ARG A 152 22.18 -11.00 -0.22
C ARG A 152 22.67 -11.42 -1.63
N GLY A 153 23.98 -11.54 -1.86
CA GLY A 153 24.52 -11.82 -3.20
C GLY A 153 24.74 -10.57 -4.07
N PHE A 154 24.35 -9.38 -3.58
CA PHE A 154 24.60 -8.09 -4.22
C PHE A 154 25.52 -7.26 -3.31
N PRO A 155 26.85 -7.49 -3.33
CA PRO A 155 27.78 -6.78 -2.45
C PRO A 155 27.81 -5.28 -2.75
N ASN A 156 28.00 -4.48 -1.70
CA ASN A 156 28.01 -3.00 -1.74
C ASN A 156 26.73 -2.37 -2.32
N PHE A 157 25.64 -3.14 -2.45
CA PHE A 157 24.35 -2.64 -2.90
C PHE A 157 23.48 -2.26 -1.70
N PHE A 158 23.00 -1.01 -1.70
CA PHE A 158 22.09 -0.48 -0.69
C PHE A 158 20.80 -0.01 -1.36
N TYR A 159 19.66 -0.32 -0.74
CA TYR A 159 18.35 0.04 -1.28
C TYR A 159 17.50 0.83 -0.27
N ILE A 160 17.29 2.12 -0.55
CA ILE A 160 16.41 3.00 0.20
C ILE A 160 14.97 2.79 -0.27
N TYR A 161 14.02 2.81 0.66
CA TYR A 161 12.59 2.60 0.41
C TYR A 161 12.28 1.23 -0.24
N GLY A 162 13.21 0.29 -0.08
CA GLY A 162 13.12 -1.03 -0.63
C GLY A 162 12.15 -1.93 0.12
N PRO A 163 11.98 -3.16 -0.38
CA PRO A 163 11.19 -4.18 0.27
C PRO A 163 11.58 -4.43 1.74
N GLN A 164 10.61 -4.85 2.55
CA GLN A 164 10.77 -5.10 4.00
C GLN A 164 11.23 -3.91 4.86
N SER A 165 11.50 -2.75 4.26
CA SER A 165 11.66 -1.50 4.99
C SER A 165 10.30 -1.00 5.52
N PRO A 166 10.26 0.08 6.34
CA PRO A 166 9.00 0.70 6.75
C PRO A 166 8.07 1.08 5.58
N GLY A 167 8.58 1.17 4.35
CA GLY A 167 7.78 1.28 3.13
C GLY A 167 6.87 2.51 3.18
N ALA A 168 5.56 2.30 3.33
CA ALA A 168 4.49 3.32 3.37
C ALA A 168 4.56 4.32 4.56
N CYS A 169 5.74 4.77 4.93
CA CYS A 169 6.00 5.82 5.91
C CYS A 169 5.97 7.23 5.29
N ASN A 170 6.36 8.24 6.09
CA ASN A 170 6.68 9.55 5.53
C ASN A 170 8.00 9.45 4.77
N GLY A 171 7.95 9.64 3.44
CA GLY A 171 9.08 9.45 2.54
C GLY A 171 10.37 10.13 3.01
N PRO A 172 10.38 11.46 3.20
CA PRO A 172 11.57 12.18 3.66
C PRO A 172 12.16 11.65 4.97
N THR A 173 11.32 11.40 5.98
CA THR A 173 11.79 10.88 7.27
C THR A 173 12.46 9.52 7.13
N CYS A 174 11.88 8.60 6.36
CA CYS A 174 12.50 7.30 6.15
C CYS A 174 13.76 7.37 5.31
N SER A 175 13.77 8.23 4.28
CA SER A 175 14.95 8.44 3.44
C SER A 175 16.12 9.02 4.23
N GLU A 176 15.86 9.94 5.17
CA GLU A 176 16.90 10.50 6.06
C GLU A 176 17.49 9.41 6.97
N VAL A 177 16.65 8.65 7.67
CA VAL A 177 17.11 7.59 8.59
C VAL A 177 17.89 6.50 7.84
N GLN A 178 17.38 6.06 6.68
CA GLN A 178 18.05 5.03 5.87
C GLN A 178 19.33 5.57 5.23
N GLY A 179 19.30 6.81 4.73
CA GLY A 179 20.46 7.47 4.14
C GLY A 179 21.59 7.66 5.15
N GLU A 180 21.27 8.12 6.37
CA GLU A 180 22.24 8.27 7.45
C GLU A 180 22.88 6.92 7.82
N TRP A 181 22.09 5.85 7.91
CA TRP A 181 22.61 4.51 8.15
C TRP A 181 23.56 4.03 7.04
N ILE A 182 23.19 4.25 5.77
CA ILE A 182 24.03 3.88 4.62
C ILE A 182 25.35 4.66 4.63
N ILE A 183 25.31 5.97 4.90
CA ILE A 183 26.50 6.81 5.01
C ILE A 183 27.42 6.27 6.10
N ASN A 184 26.88 6.01 7.30
CA ASN A 184 27.66 5.48 8.42
C ASN A 184 28.28 4.11 8.11
N CYS A 185 27.54 3.22 7.43
CA CYS A 185 28.04 1.91 7.01
C CYS A 185 29.17 2.04 5.98
N ALA A 186 28.99 2.88 4.96
CA ALA A 186 29.99 3.12 3.92
C ALA A 186 31.27 3.77 4.49
N SER A 187 31.11 4.79 5.34
CA SER A 187 32.24 5.43 6.04
C SER A 187 33.02 4.43 6.88
N TYR A 188 32.34 3.59 7.67
CA TYR A 188 33.00 2.56 8.47
C TYR A 188 33.81 1.59 7.60
N THR A 189 33.25 1.14 6.49
CA THR A 189 33.92 0.25 5.53
C THR A 189 35.19 0.90 4.98
N ILE A 190 35.11 2.16 4.56
CA ILE A 190 36.26 2.92 4.02
C ILE A 190 37.34 3.14 5.08
N ASP A 191 36.96 3.61 6.28
CA ASP A 191 37.89 3.97 7.35
C ASP A 191 38.69 2.77 7.88
N HIS A 192 38.14 1.55 7.77
CA HIS A 192 38.78 0.32 8.22
C HIS A 192 39.44 -0.48 7.07
N GLY A 193 39.45 0.08 5.85
CA GLY A 193 40.09 -0.56 4.69
C GLY A 193 39.36 -1.80 4.17
N PHE A 194 38.06 -1.94 4.46
CA PHE A 194 37.23 -2.98 3.87
C PHE A 194 36.82 -2.57 2.45
N THR A 195 36.65 -3.54 1.55
CA THR A 195 36.27 -3.31 0.14
C THR A 195 34.89 -3.86 -0.21
N LEU A 196 34.30 -4.66 0.69
CA LEU A 196 33.07 -5.40 0.45
C LEU A 196 32.21 -5.43 1.71
N VAL A 197 30.94 -5.09 1.54
CA VAL A 197 29.86 -5.26 2.51
C VAL A 197 28.81 -6.16 1.88
N GLU A 198 28.48 -7.26 2.56
CA GLU A 198 27.48 -8.21 2.07
C GLU A 198 26.67 -8.80 3.23
N THR A 199 25.37 -8.99 2.99
CA THR A 199 24.46 -9.60 3.96
C THR A 199 24.70 -11.10 4.09
N THR A 200 24.85 -11.60 5.30
CA THR A 200 24.95 -13.05 5.55
C THR A 200 23.59 -13.75 5.38
N ARG A 201 23.59 -15.06 5.16
CA ARG A 201 22.34 -15.83 5.06
C ARG A 201 21.57 -15.80 6.38
N GLU A 202 22.29 -15.88 7.48
CA GLU A 202 21.74 -15.88 8.84
C GLU A 202 20.99 -14.57 9.11
N ALA A 203 21.61 -13.42 8.79
CA ALA A 203 20.98 -12.11 8.93
C ALA A 203 19.73 -11.96 8.05
N GLU A 204 19.77 -12.47 6.80
CA GLU A 204 18.62 -12.47 5.89
C GLU A 204 17.42 -13.23 6.48
N VAL A 205 17.68 -14.42 7.02
CA VAL A 205 16.66 -15.29 7.60
C VAL A 205 16.10 -14.70 8.90
N GLU A 206 16.98 -14.18 9.75
CA GLU A 206 16.60 -13.57 11.02
C GLU A 206 15.76 -12.31 10.80
N TYR A 207 16.18 -11.42 9.90
CA TYR A 207 15.44 -10.20 9.58
C TYR A 207 14.06 -10.52 9.01
N ARG A 208 13.95 -11.49 8.09
CA ARG A 208 12.63 -11.93 7.62
C ARG A 208 11.74 -12.42 8.74
N ARG A 209 12.28 -13.26 9.64
CA ARG A 209 11.51 -13.79 10.76
C ARG A 209 10.96 -12.65 11.61
N LEU A 210 11.78 -11.63 11.89
CA LEU A 210 11.36 -10.42 12.58
C LEU A 210 10.23 -9.70 11.83
N ILE A 211 10.37 -9.47 10.51
CA ILE A 211 9.34 -8.82 9.70
C ILE A 211 8.03 -9.59 9.74
N LEU A 212 8.08 -10.91 9.60
CA LEU A 212 6.89 -11.77 9.68
C LEU A 212 6.28 -11.79 11.08
N GLU A 213 7.07 -11.68 12.14
CA GLU A 213 6.59 -11.55 13.51
C GLU A 213 5.91 -10.21 13.75
N LEU A 214 6.51 -9.10 13.30
CA LEU A 214 5.96 -7.75 13.39
C LEU A 214 4.70 -7.57 12.54
N SER A 215 4.59 -8.30 11.42
CA SER A 215 3.43 -8.24 10.56
C SER A 215 2.22 -9.03 11.08
N LYS A 216 2.35 -9.83 12.16
CA LYS A 216 1.24 -10.59 12.80
C LYS A 216 0.20 -9.65 13.40
N SER A 217 -0.63 -9.12 12.53
CA SER A 217 -1.65 -8.09 12.80
C SER A 217 -2.74 -8.22 11.73
N LEU A 218 -3.70 -7.30 11.70
CA LEU A 218 -4.70 -7.26 10.63
C LEU A 218 -4.10 -7.07 9.23
N TYR A 219 -2.81 -6.66 9.11
CA TYR A 219 -2.13 -6.54 7.82
C TYR A 219 -2.11 -7.82 6.98
N THR A 220 -2.12 -9.01 7.61
CA THR A 220 -2.05 -10.32 6.93
C THR A 220 -3.42 -10.96 6.68
N LYS A 221 -4.52 -10.23 6.95
CA LYS A 221 -5.90 -10.74 6.80
C LYS A 221 -6.67 -10.10 5.65
N GLY A 222 -6.10 -9.11 4.95
CA GLY A 222 -6.88 -8.28 4.04
C GLY A 222 -6.09 -7.70 2.89
N GLY A 223 -5.58 -8.55 1.98
CA GLY A 223 -5.13 -8.16 0.63
C GLY A 223 -4.34 -6.85 0.59
N SER A 224 -3.45 -6.67 1.56
CA SER A 224 -2.73 -5.42 1.80
C SER A 224 -1.75 -5.16 0.67
N GLU A 225 -1.30 -3.91 0.51
CA GLU A 225 -0.21 -3.57 -0.43
C GLU A 225 1.06 -4.40 -0.15
N LEU A 226 1.21 -4.91 1.07
CA LEU A 226 2.31 -5.78 1.51
C LEU A 226 2.18 -7.23 1.02
N GLU A 227 0.98 -7.69 0.65
CA GLU A 227 0.75 -9.02 0.05
C GLU A 227 1.02 -9.03 -1.47
N GLY A 228 1.41 -7.88 -2.03
CA GLY A 228 1.47 -7.65 -3.47
C GLY A 228 0.07 -7.36 -4.02
N SER A 229 -0.01 -6.46 -5.00
CA SER A 229 -1.22 -6.28 -5.79
C SER A 229 -1.57 -7.62 -6.42
N ARG A 230 -2.62 -8.30 -5.95
CA ARG A 230 -3.27 -9.33 -6.76
C ARG A 230 -3.74 -8.60 -8.00
N GLY A 231 -3.10 -8.89 -9.12
CA GLY A 231 -3.44 -8.33 -10.41
C GLY A 231 -4.94 -8.42 -10.63
N ILE A 232 -5.47 -7.39 -11.27
CA ILE A 232 -6.77 -7.46 -11.93
C ILE A 232 -6.73 -8.65 -12.90
#